data_AF-A0A948VFA4-F1
#
_entry.id   AF-A0A948VFA4-F1
#
_cell.length_a   1.000
_cell.length_b   1.000
_cell.length_c   1.000
_cell.angle_alpha   90.00
_cell.angle_beta   90.00
_cell.angle_gamma   90.00
#
_symmetry.space_group_name_H-M   'P 1'
#
loop_
_entity.id
_entity.type
_entity.pdbx_description
1 polymer ?
#
loop_
_entity_poly.entity_id
_entity_poly.type
_entity_poly.pdbx_seq_one_letter_code
_entity_poly.pdbx_strand_id
1 'polypeptide(L)'
;MTKIKKYQTIFILAVIALIAYAIFSKLWLLYIGSFFIALPFLCPHIAEKLQEYWLEFGAVLGKINTTILLGFVFYAVLTPVALIYRLFNKKVVEHFKKDNKATLFEDIDSVYLKEDFKKLW
;
A
#
# COMPACT_ATOMS: atom_id res chain seq x y z
N MET A 1 8.52 14.37 -17.89
CA MET A 1 7.15 14.93 -17.72
C MET A 1 6.99 16.11 -18.67
N THR A 2 5.99 16.09 -19.56
CA THR A 2 5.70 17.22 -20.47
C THR A 2 5.34 18.46 -19.64
N LYS A 3 5.85 19.65 -20.01
CA LYS A 3 5.65 20.91 -19.26
C LYS A 3 4.17 21.19 -18.92
N ILE A 4 3.24 20.74 -19.77
CA ILE A 4 1.79 20.85 -19.59
C ILE A 4 1.31 20.16 -18.30
N LYS A 5 1.83 18.96 -17.98
CA LYS A 5 1.43 18.23 -16.77
C LYS A 5 1.90 18.93 -15.48
N LYS A 6 2.94 19.77 -15.55
CA LYS A 6 3.44 20.52 -14.39
C LYS A 6 2.45 21.59 -13.94
N TYR A 7 1.99 22.43 -14.88
CA TYR A 7 1.01 23.49 -14.59
C TYR A 7 -0.34 22.94 -14.13
N GLN A 8 -0.74 21.76 -14.60
CA GLN A 8 -2.00 21.11 -14.20
C GLN A 8 -2.05 20.83 -12.69
N THR A 9 -0.94 20.42 -12.07
CA THR A 9 -0.90 20.12 -10.62
C THR A 9 -1.13 21.37 -9.78
N ILE A 10 -0.56 22.51 -10.20
CA ILE A 10 -0.71 23.77 -9.46
C ILE A 10 -2.13 24.32 -9.60
N PHE A 11 -2.73 24.17 -10.79
CA PHE A 11 -4.13 24.54 -11.01
C PHE A 11 -5.09 23.70 -10.16
N ILE A 12 -4.83 22.39 -10.04
CA ILE A 12 -5.61 21.51 -9.15
C ILE A 12 -5.47 21.95 -7.69
N LEU A 13 -4.26 22.29 -7.25
CA LEU A 13 -4.00 22.77 -5.88
C LEU A 13 -4.75 24.08 -5.59
N ALA A 14 -4.79 25.00 -6.56
CA ALA A 14 -5.55 26.24 -6.47
C ALA A 14 -7.07 25.99 -6.42
N VAL A 15 -7.59 25.05 -7.22
CA VAL A 15 -9.01 24.67 -7.21
C VAL A 15 -9.40 24.05 -5.86
N ILE A 16 -8.55 23.20 -5.29
CA ILE A 16 -8.77 22.64 -3.94
C ILE A 16 -8.85 23.75 -2.89
N ALA A 17 -7.96 24.75 -2.96
CA ALA A 17 -7.99 25.89 -2.04
C ALA A 17 -9.27 26.74 -2.20
N LEU A 18 -9.77 26.92 -3.44
CA LEU A 18 -11.04 27.60 -3.72
C LEU A 18 -12.26 26.83 -3.19
N ILE A 19 -12.28 25.51 -3.36
CA ILE A 19 -13.34 24.66 -2.80
C ILE A 19 -13.32 24.72 -1.27
N ALA A 20 -12.14 24.69 -0.65
CA ALA A 20 -11.99 24.86 0.79
C ALA A 20 -12.47 26.25 1.26
N TYR A 21 -12.23 27.31 0.47
CA TYR A 21 -12.78 28.63 0.75
C TYR A 21 -14.31 28.64 0.75
N ALA A 22 -14.95 27.95 -0.21
CA ALA A 22 -16.41 27.86 -0.30
C ALA A 22 -17.04 27.17 0.93
N ILE A 23 -16.33 26.24 1.58
CA ILE A 23 -16.81 25.49 2.74
C ILE A 23 -16.58 26.26 4.05
N PHE A 24 -15.43 26.91 4.22
CA PHE A 24 -15.03 27.54 5.49
C PHE A 24 -15.29 29.06 5.55
N SER A 25 -15.58 29.71 4.42
CA SER A 25 -15.83 31.17 4.28
C SER A 25 -14.79 32.08 4.95
N LYS A 26 -13.55 31.60 5.14
CA LYS A 26 -12.46 32.38 5.74
C LYS A 26 -11.74 33.17 4.64
N LEU A 27 -11.77 34.50 4.73
CA LEU A 27 -11.10 35.42 3.79
C LEU A 27 -9.62 35.09 3.54
N TRP A 28 -8.91 34.55 4.53
CA TRP A 28 -7.49 34.21 4.36
C TRP A 28 -7.25 33.08 3.33
N LEU A 29 -8.20 32.15 3.15
CA LEU A 29 -8.09 31.11 2.13
C LEU A 29 -8.16 31.67 0.70
N LEU A 30 -8.90 32.77 0.50
CA LEU A 30 -9.02 33.42 -0.80
C LEU A 30 -7.68 34.05 -1.21
N TYR A 31 -6.98 34.71 -0.28
CA TYR A 31 -5.63 35.23 -0.53
C TYR A 31 -4.63 34.13 -0.86
N ILE A 32 -4.70 32.99 -0.16
CA ILE A 32 -3.84 31.83 -0.44
C ILE A 32 -4.12 31.24 -1.83
N GLY A 33 -5.40 31.06 -2.18
CA GLY A 33 -5.79 30.57 -3.51
C GLY A 33 -5.33 31.50 -4.63
N SER A 34 -5.56 32.81 -4.48
CA SER A 34 -5.11 33.82 -5.46
C SER A 34 -3.59 33.85 -5.59
N PHE A 35 -2.86 33.68 -4.49
CA PHE A 35 -1.41 33.61 -4.51
C PHE A 35 -0.91 32.38 -5.28
N PHE A 36 -1.51 31.20 -5.05
CA PHE A 36 -1.16 29.97 -5.77
C PHE A 36 -1.50 30.01 -7.26
N ILE A 37 -2.53 30.76 -7.67
CA ILE A 37 -2.86 30.99 -9.08
C ILE A 37 -1.86 31.94 -9.73
N ALA A 38 -1.40 32.97 -9.02
CA ALA A 38 -0.47 33.96 -9.55
C ALA A 38 0.98 33.45 -9.60
N LEU A 39 1.39 32.59 -8.66
CA LEU A 39 2.77 32.12 -8.51
C LEU A 39 3.38 31.48 -9.78
N PRO A 40 2.67 30.64 -10.55
CA PRO A 40 3.19 30.06 -11.80
C PRO A 40 3.39 31.09 -12.91
N PHE A 41 2.60 32.16 -12.92
CA PHE A 41 2.70 33.24 -13.89
C PHE A 41 3.85 34.19 -13.57
N LEU A 42 4.09 34.48 -12.30
CA LEU A 42 5.18 35.37 -11.88
C LEU A 42 6.55 34.66 -11.90
N CYS A 43 6.63 33.46 -11.35
CA CYS A 43 7.88 32.74 -11.13
C CYS A 43 7.73 31.23 -11.37
N PRO A 44 7.81 30.76 -12.64
CA PRO A 44 7.65 29.35 -12.96
C PRO A 44 8.70 28.45 -12.29
N HIS A 45 9.92 28.94 -12.05
CA HIS A 45 10.97 28.14 -11.42
C HIS A 45 10.65 27.75 -9.96
N ILE A 46 10.08 28.67 -9.18
CA ILE A 46 9.68 28.43 -7.79
C ILE A 46 8.48 27.48 -7.74
N ALA A 47 7.52 27.71 -8.64
CA ALA A 47 6.36 26.85 -8.84
C ALA A 47 6.76 25.40 -9.16
N GLU A 48 7.77 25.20 -10.01
CA GLU A 48 8.29 23.87 -10.34
C GLU A 48 8.96 23.18 -9.13
N LYS A 49 9.79 23.88 -8.36
CA LYS A 49 10.40 23.30 -7.14
C LYS A 49 9.35 22.93 -6.10
N LEU A 50 8.35 23.78 -5.89
CA LEU A 50 7.26 23.50 -4.95
C LEU A 50 6.49 22.24 -5.34
N GLN A 51 6.23 22.06 -6.63
CA GLN A 51 5.59 20.84 -7.15
C GLN A 51 6.45 19.59 -6.89
N GLU A 52 7.75 19.67 -7.11
CA GLU A 52 8.67 18.55 -6.89
C GLU A 52 8.63 18.10 -5.42
N TYR A 53 8.76 19.04 -4.47
CA TYR A 53 8.62 18.75 -3.05
C TYR A 53 7.23 18.20 -2.68
N TRP A 54 6.17 18.73 -3.29
CA TRP A 54 4.81 18.25 -3.05
C TRP A 54 4.62 16.80 -3.50
N LEU A 55 5.20 16.44 -4.66
CA LEU A 55 5.16 15.07 -5.17
C LEU A 55 6.01 14.12 -4.31
N GLU A 56 7.19 14.55 -3.87
CA GLU A 56 8.02 13.78 -2.94
C GLU A 56 7.29 13.54 -1.62
N PHE A 57 6.65 14.57 -1.06
CA PHE A 57 5.85 14.47 0.14
C PHE A 57 4.69 13.47 -0.04
N GLY A 58 3.98 13.56 -1.17
CA GLY A 58 2.93 12.59 -1.53
C GLY A 58 3.46 11.16 -1.66
N ALA A 59 4.66 10.97 -2.19
CA ALA A 59 5.29 9.65 -2.30
C ALA A 59 5.65 9.06 -0.93
N VAL A 60 6.16 9.89 0.00
CA VAL A 60 6.45 9.48 1.38
C VAL A 60 5.15 9.10 2.11
N LEU A 61 4.11 9.95 2.01
CA LEU A 61 2.79 9.65 2.55
C LEU A 61 2.21 8.36 1.97
N GLY A 62 2.36 8.15 0.65
CA GLY A 62 1.91 6.93 -0.02
C GLY A 62 2.59 5.67 0.53
N LYS A 63 3.90 5.72 0.79
CA LYS A 63 4.64 4.63 1.44
C LYS A 63 4.12 4.36 2.85
N ILE A 64 3.96 5.41 3.66
CA ILE A 64 3.44 5.29 5.03
C ILE A 64 2.03 4.67 5.02
N ASN A 65 1.14 5.19 4.18
CA ASN A 65 -0.22 4.68 4.04
C ASN A 65 -0.23 3.21 3.60
N THR A 66 0.62 2.84 2.64
CA THR A 66 0.72 1.44 2.19
C THR A 66 1.17 0.51 3.33
N THR A 67 2.20 0.90 4.08
CA THR A 67 2.67 0.13 5.24
C THR A 67 1.60 0.00 6.32
N ILE A 68 0.90 1.09 6.63
CA ILE A 68 -0.19 1.10 7.62
C ILE A 68 -1.34 0.22 7.14
N LEU A 69 -1.78 0.38 5.89
CA LEU A 69 -2.91 -0.38 5.34
C LEU A 69 -2.59 -1.87 5.29
N LEU A 70 -1.39 -2.23 4.85
CA LEU A 70 -0.95 -3.63 4.78
C LEU A 70 -0.80 -4.23 6.18
N GLY A 71 -0.21 -3.49 7.12
CA GLY A 71 -0.12 -3.90 8.53
C GLY A 71 -1.50 -4.09 9.15
N PHE A 72 -2.42 -3.16 8.90
CA PHE A 72 -3.80 -3.25 9.37
C PHE A 72 -4.52 -4.46 8.80
N VAL A 73 -4.45 -4.69 7.48
CA VAL A 73 -5.05 -5.89 6.85
C VAL A 73 -4.45 -7.17 7.42
N PHE A 74 -3.13 -7.20 7.65
CA PHE A 74 -2.48 -8.38 8.22
C PHE A 74 -2.96 -8.69 9.64
N TYR A 75 -3.02 -7.70 10.53
CA TYR A 75 -3.42 -7.92 11.91
C TYR A 75 -4.93 -8.03 12.10
N ALA A 76 -5.73 -7.26 11.36
CA ALA A 76 -7.18 -7.23 11.50
C ALA A 76 -7.89 -8.34 10.73
N VAL A 77 -7.30 -8.86 9.63
CA VAL A 77 -7.94 -9.87 8.77
C VAL A 77 -7.14 -11.16 8.73
N LEU A 78 -5.88 -11.13 8.28
CA LEU A 78 -5.12 -12.37 8.08
C LEU A 78 -4.82 -13.11 9.39
N THR A 79 -4.42 -12.39 10.44
CA THR A 79 -4.13 -12.96 11.76
C THR A 79 -5.33 -13.68 12.38
N PRO A 80 -6.54 -13.07 12.49
CA PRO A 80 -7.69 -13.77 13.04
C PRO A 80 -8.13 -14.95 12.16
N VAL A 81 -8.06 -14.82 10.83
CA VAL A 81 -8.35 -15.94 9.92
C VAL A 81 -7.39 -17.12 10.18
N ALA A 82 -6.10 -16.85 10.36
CA ALA A 82 -5.11 -17.88 10.68
C ALA A 82 -5.34 -18.51 12.06
N LEU A 83 -5.76 -17.71 13.06
CA LEU A 83 -6.10 -18.22 14.39
C LEU A 83 -7.34 -19.13 14.34
N ILE A 84 -8.38 -18.73 13.60
CA ILE A 84 -9.56 -19.55 13.39
C ILE A 84 -9.17 -20.85 12.70
N TYR A 85 -8.40 -20.78 11.60
CA TYR A 85 -7.91 -21.98 10.91
C TYR A 85 -7.14 -22.91 11.85
N ARG A 86 -6.28 -22.36 12.72
CA ARG A 86 -5.54 -23.14 13.72
C ARG A 86 -6.45 -23.81 14.75
N LEU A 87 -7.54 -23.16 15.14
CA LEU A 87 -8.50 -23.72 16.09
C LEU A 87 -9.25 -24.92 15.49
N PHE A 88 -9.68 -24.81 14.23
CA PHE A 88 -10.42 -25.87 13.54
C PHE A 88 -9.51 -27.00 13.03
N ASN A 89 -8.29 -26.69 12.58
CA ASN A 89 -7.37 -27.64 11.96
C ASN A 89 -6.19 -28.05 12.85
N LYS A 90 -6.47 -28.23 14.15
CA LYS A 90 -5.47 -28.46 15.21
C LYS A 90 -4.52 -29.63 14.92
N LYS A 91 -4.99 -30.73 14.31
CA LYS A 91 -4.17 -31.91 13.99
C LYS A 91 -3.04 -31.61 13.00
N VAL A 92 -3.30 -30.80 11.97
CA VAL A 92 -2.30 -30.42 10.96
C VAL A 92 -1.24 -29.50 11.59
N VAL A 93 -1.66 -28.58 12.45
CA VAL A 93 -0.74 -27.65 13.14
C VAL A 93 0.10 -28.37 14.20
N GLU A 94 -0.45 -29.38 14.87
CA GLU A 94 0.29 -30.21 15.83
C GLU A 94 1.39 -31.05 15.16
N HIS A 95 1.18 -31.52 13.93
CA HIS A 95 2.22 -32.24 13.16
C HIS A 95 3.47 -31.37 12.97
N PHE A 96 3.33 -30.12 12.50
CA PHE A 96 4.45 -29.19 12.33
C PHE A 96 5.12 -28.74 13.65
N LYS A 97 4.39 -28.79 14.78
CA LYS A 97 4.93 -28.34 16.07
C LYS A 97 5.62 -29.47 16.84
N LYS A 98 5.24 -30.72 16.59
CA LYS A 98 5.66 -31.89 17.38
C LYS A 98 6.81 -32.65 16.71
N ASP A 99 6.95 -32.58 15.38
CA ASP A 99 8.06 -33.21 14.69
C ASP A 99 9.37 -32.42 14.90
N ASN A 100 10.20 -32.91 15.82
CA ASN A 100 11.60 -32.48 16.01
C ASN A 100 12.52 -33.22 15.01
N LYS A 101 12.08 -33.32 13.75
CA LYS A 101 12.84 -33.97 12.68
C LYS A 101 13.74 -32.94 12.01
N ALA A 102 14.97 -33.32 11.70
CA ALA A 102 15.91 -32.47 10.97
C ALA A 102 15.49 -32.23 9.51
N THR A 103 14.56 -33.04 9.00
CA THR A 103 14.11 -33.06 7.62
C THR A 103 12.59 -33.12 7.53
N LEU A 104 12.03 -32.49 6.50
CA LEU A 104 10.61 -32.57 6.13
C LEU A 104 10.28 -33.84 5.33
N PHE A 105 11.29 -34.67 5.04
CA PHE A 105 11.11 -35.94 4.36
C PHE A 105 10.53 -36.95 5.35
N GLU A 106 9.39 -37.54 5.00
CA GLU A 106 8.91 -38.76 5.62
C GLU A 106 9.49 -39.93 4.83
N ASP A 107 10.27 -40.79 5.49
CA ASP A 107 10.69 -42.05 4.88
C ASP A 107 9.45 -42.93 4.71
N ILE A 108 9.08 -43.14 3.45
CA ILE A 108 8.00 -44.03 3.09
C ILE A 108 8.58 -45.44 3.03
N ASP A 109 8.48 -46.19 4.14
CA ASP A 109 8.79 -47.63 4.21
C ASP A 109 7.71 -48.47 3.48
N SER A 110 7.39 -48.13 2.22
CA SER A 110 6.48 -48.92 1.40
C SER A 110 7.24 -50.00 0.64
N VAL A 111 6.83 -51.26 0.80
CA VAL A 111 7.26 -52.35 -0.08
C VAL A 111 6.63 -52.12 -1.45
N TYR A 112 7.41 -51.61 -2.40
CA TYR A 112 6.95 -51.29 -3.75
C TYR A 112 6.32 -52.51 -4.43
N LEU A 113 5.04 -52.41 -4.81
CA LEU A 113 4.34 -53.44 -5.56
C LEU A 113 4.41 -53.13 -7.05
N LYS A 114 4.33 -54.17 -7.89
CA LYS A 114 4.30 -54.04 -9.36
C LYS A 114 3.14 -53.17 -9.86
N GLU A 115 2.11 -53.00 -9.04
CA GLU A 115 0.92 -52.21 -9.33
C GLU A 115 1.16 -50.71 -9.20
N ASP A 116 2.07 -50.28 -8.32
CA ASP A 116 2.38 -48.86 -8.07
C ASP A 116 3.08 -48.21 -9.28
N PHE A 117 3.87 -48.99 -10.01
CA PHE A 117 4.53 -48.56 -11.25
C PHE A 117 3.59 -48.38 -12.45
N LYS A 118 2.30 -48.73 -12.32
CA LYS A 118 1.33 -48.57 -13.42
C LYS A 118 0.76 -47.15 -13.51
N LYS A 119 0.94 -46.32 -12.49
CA LYS A 119 0.48 -44.92 -12.45
C LYS A 119 1.62 -44.00 -12.04
N LEU A 120 2.60 -43.87 -12.93
CA LEU A 120 3.78 -43.02 -12.73
C LEU A 120 3.58 -41.57 -13.21
N TRP A 121 2.41 -41.24 -13.76
CA TRP A 121 2.04 -39.90 -14.22
C TRP A 121 0.63 -39.52 -13.78
#